data_AF-A0A256FES6-F1
#
_entry.id   AF-A0A256FES6-F1
#
_cell.length_a   1.000
_cell.length_b   1.000
_cell.length_c   1.000
_cell.angle_alpha   90.00
_cell.angle_beta   90.00
_cell.angle_gamma   90.00
#
_symmetry.space_group_name_H-M   'P 1'
#
loop_
_entity.id
_entity.type
_entity.pdbx_description
1 polymer ?
#
loop_
_entity_poly.entity_id
_entity_poly.type
_entity_poly.pdbx_seq_one_letter_code
_entity_poly.pdbx_strand_id
1 'polypeptide(L)'
;MGTMNHFFGATGKLTSAALIFAAATALSTTAYAAEKPKELQIGITTYSSGAPSVFGVPGREAAVMLAEQINAKGGIDGVPIKLHFVDEGAGLETLMTEYRRLAEDVGVDVMFASISSGVCNKIAPLAEDLEVVNFMWDCGTQRILEDDKYNYVFRTQANATPEVLAPLAYLLKHNPDFKTIAVVNQDYAWGRDSWEIFSTALKTQRPDVEVVAELFPAFGAADFSTEVSRLQALKPDVILSTSWGGDLDTFVRQAKQRGLFDQSKFVLALAESSLERLGDDLPEGVIVAARGDHYFLHPEMLEDEKFKKFNADFKAKTGAYPIYSVYHMAQAFAALEAVYAKAIAANGGEWPDKDQIAEAMVGLEYKGFGRPLVIREDGQAVEAQLVGTTAKAEAYPFKIIDKMEIYDGAGITAPVGENSIEWIKTFPADKLKIDGTSYNHK
;
A
#
# COMPACT_ATOMS: atom_id res chain seq x y z
N MET A 1 -113.49 -20.73 18.78
CA MET A 1 -112.96 -19.37 18.64
C MET A 1 -111.50 -19.51 18.26
N GLY A 2 -110.98 -19.17 17.09
CA GLY A 2 -111.47 -18.45 15.93
C GLY A 2 -110.21 -17.94 15.20
N THR A 3 -110.10 -18.24 13.90
CA THR A 3 -109.31 -17.54 12.84
C THR A 3 -107.78 -17.39 13.03
N MET A 4 -106.92 -18.06 12.23
CA MET A 4 -106.54 -17.84 10.82
C MET A 4 -105.61 -16.64 10.53
N ASN A 5 -104.59 -16.94 9.70
CA ASN A 5 -103.81 -16.10 8.77
C ASN A 5 -102.69 -15.21 9.32
N HIS A 6 -101.58 -14.94 8.61
CA HIS A 6 -100.79 -15.60 7.55
C HIS A 6 -99.56 -14.68 7.32
N PHE A 7 -98.47 -15.26 6.79
CA PHE A 7 -97.52 -14.73 5.75
C PHE A 7 -96.03 -14.58 6.11
N PHE A 8 -95.25 -15.44 5.43
CA PHE A 8 -93.93 -15.31 4.77
C PHE A 8 -92.74 -14.57 5.41
N GLY A 9 -91.58 -15.24 5.32
CA GLY A 9 -90.27 -14.61 5.33
C GLY A 9 -89.16 -15.67 5.41
N ALA A 10 -88.40 -15.83 4.35
CA ALA A 10 -87.55 -16.99 4.07
C ALA A 10 -86.14 -16.95 4.67
N THR A 11 -85.59 -18.17 4.87
CA THR A 11 -84.17 -18.60 4.67
C THR A 11 -83.05 -18.05 5.57
N GLY A 12 -82.27 -18.98 6.16
CA GLY A 12 -80.98 -18.67 6.79
C GLY A 12 -80.21 -19.85 7.42
N LYS A 13 -79.78 -20.82 6.58
CA LYS A 13 -78.58 -21.68 6.66
C LYS A 13 -77.98 -22.13 8.02
N LEU A 14 -78.18 -23.42 8.31
CA LEU A 14 -77.20 -24.38 8.86
C LEU A 14 -75.96 -24.47 7.91
N THR A 15 -74.73 -24.90 8.21
CA THR A 15 -74.12 -25.75 9.26
C THR A 15 -72.60 -25.87 8.98
N SER A 16 -71.88 -26.34 9.99
CA SER A 16 -70.66 -27.19 9.91
C SER A 16 -69.29 -26.53 9.74
N ALA A 17 -68.53 -26.61 10.83
CA ALA A 17 -67.09 -26.42 10.91
C ALA A 17 -66.34 -27.61 10.27
N ALA A 18 -65.33 -27.30 9.45
CA ALA A 18 -64.37 -28.25 8.91
C ALA A 18 -62.96 -27.88 9.39
N LEU A 19 -62.24 -28.86 9.94
CA LEU A 19 -60.81 -28.76 10.25
C LEU A 19 -60.01 -28.56 8.95
N ILE A 20 -59.17 -27.53 8.91
CA ILE A 20 -58.19 -27.30 7.85
C ILE A 20 -56.82 -27.74 8.37
N PHE A 21 -56.26 -28.75 7.72
CA PHE A 21 -54.87 -29.19 7.88
C PHE A 21 -53.99 -28.21 7.09
N ALA A 22 -53.26 -27.33 7.78
CA ALA A 22 -52.33 -26.39 7.16
C ALA A 22 -51.01 -27.10 6.83
N ALA A 23 -50.80 -27.42 5.55
CA ALA A 23 -49.50 -27.83 5.03
C ALA A 23 -48.58 -26.60 4.95
N ALA A 24 -47.61 -26.50 5.85
CA ALA A 24 -46.53 -25.53 5.77
C ALA A 24 -45.56 -25.96 4.65
N THR A 25 -45.73 -25.40 3.46
CA THR A 25 -44.71 -25.40 2.42
C THR A 25 -43.52 -24.57 2.90
N ALA A 26 -42.47 -25.25 3.35
CA ALA A 26 -41.16 -24.65 3.48
C ALA A 26 -40.72 -24.19 2.08
N LEU A 27 -40.72 -22.87 1.85
CA LEU A 27 -39.95 -22.28 0.76
C LEU A 27 -38.47 -22.45 1.13
N SER A 28 -37.89 -23.57 0.69
CA SER A 28 -36.45 -23.70 0.57
C SER A 28 -36.01 -22.68 -0.46
N THR A 29 -35.52 -21.53 -0.01
CA THR A 29 -34.66 -20.68 -0.83
C THR A 29 -33.41 -21.50 -1.11
N THR A 30 -33.40 -22.18 -2.25
CA THR A 30 -32.16 -22.68 -2.84
C THR A 30 -31.32 -21.44 -3.10
N ALA A 31 -30.38 -21.15 -2.20
CA ALA A 31 -29.24 -20.31 -2.51
C ALA A 31 -28.64 -20.92 -3.78
N TYR A 32 -28.68 -20.16 -4.89
CA TYR A 32 -27.97 -20.55 -6.09
C TYR A 32 -26.50 -20.49 -5.72
N ALA A 33 -25.88 -21.65 -5.54
CA ALA A 33 -24.43 -21.75 -5.41
C ALA A 33 -23.81 -21.02 -6.60
N ALA A 34 -23.02 -19.98 -6.33
CA ALA A 34 -22.32 -19.27 -7.39
C ALA A 34 -21.32 -20.25 -8.02
N GLU A 35 -21.58 -20.63 -9.27
CA GLU A 35 -20.66 -21.48 -10.02
C GLU A 35 -19.33 -20.73 -10.17
N LYS A 36 -18.21 -21.41 -9.90
CA LYS A 36 -16.87 -20.80 -10.00
C LYS A 36 -16.72 -20.13 -11.37
N PRO A 37 -16.23 -18.88 -11.43
CA PRO A 37 -15.99 -18.23 -12.70
C PRO A 37 -14.90 -18.98 -13.47
N LYS A 38 -14.92 -18.84 -14.79
CA LYS A 38 -13.90 -19.47 -15.65
C LYS A 38 -12.50 -18.94 -15.36
N GLU A 39 -12.40 -17.64 -15.07
CA GLU A 39 -11.17 -16.91 -14.81
C GLU A 39 -11.50 -15.75 -13.85
N LEU A 40 -10.62 -15.50 -12.88
CA LEU A 40 -10.65 -14.32 -12.02
C LEU A 40 -10.01 -13.14 -12.79
N GLN A 41 -10.82 -12.15 -13.15
CA GLN A 41 -10.40 -11.00 -13.92
C GLN A 41 -9.85 -9.91 -12.97
N ILE A 42 -8.57 -9.57 -13.12
CA ILE A 42 -7.91 -8.55 -12.30
C ILE A 42 -7.47 -7.40 -13.20
N GLY A 43 -7.98 -6.21 -12.94
CA GLY A 43 -7.43 -5.00 -13.55
C GLY A 43 -6.30 -4.43 -12.71
N ILE A 44 -5.24 -3.95 -13.34
CA ILE A 44 -4.07 -3.37 -12.68
C ILE A 44 -3.75 -2.05 -13.34
N THR A 45 -3.83 -0.96 -12.57
CA THR A 45 -3.33 0.34 -13.01
C THR A 45 -1.90 0.51 -12.51
N THR A 46 -0.99 0.86 -13.41
CA THR A 46 0.43 1.06 -13.09
C THR A 46 1.08 1.97 -14.14
N TYR A 47 2.23 2.57 -13.81
CA TYR A 47 2.99 3.38 -14.77
C TYR A 47 3.78 2.51 -15.74
N SER A 48 3.33 2.44 -16.99
CA SER A 48 4.10 1.89 -18.11
C SER A 48 4.87 2.99 -18.87
N SER A 49 4.56 4.25 -18.60
CA SER A 49 5.22 5.43 -19.17
C SER A 49 5.43 6.54 -18.12
N GLY A 50 6.16 7.59 -18.50
CA GLY A 50 6.44 8.74 -17.64
C GLY A 50 7.48 8.46 -16.56
N ALA A 51 7.80 9.49 -15.76
CA ALA A 51 8.81 9.42 -14.71
C ALA A 51 8.57 8.30 -13.67
N PRO A 52 7.32 8.01 -13.22
CA PRO A 52 7.08 6.96 -12.23
C PRO A 52 7.13 5.52 -12.80
N SER A 53 7.39 5.34 -14.10
CA SER A 53 7.57 4.01 -14.70
C SER A 53 8.71 3.20 -14.07
N VAL A 54 9.65 3.88 -13.39
CA VAL A 54 10.70 3.23 -12.57
C VAL A 54 10.14 2.34 -11.46
N PHE A 55 8.88 2.54 -11.03
CA PHE A 55 8.16 1.66 -10.12
C PHE A 55 7.14 0.79 -10.83
N GLY A 56 6.44 1.38 -11.81
CA GLY A 56 5.31 0.72 -12.44
C GLY A 56 5.68 -0.42 -13.38
N VAL A 57 6.78 -0.28 -14.12
CA VAL A 57 7.31 -1.36 -14.98
C VAL A 57 7.76 -2.57 -14.14
N PRO A 58 8.62 -2.43 -13.11
CA PRO A 58 8.97 -3.58 -12.29
C PRO A 58 7.77 -4.16 -11.53
N GLY A 59 6.85 -3.33 -11.04
CA GLY A 59 5.59 -3.80 -10.43
C GLY A 59 4.72 -4.60 -11.40
N ARG A 60 4.62 -4.16 -12.67
CA ARG A 60 3.94 -4.91 -13.74
C ARG A 60 4.59 -6.27 -14.00
N GLU A 61 5.92 -6.31 -14.09
CA GLU A 61 6.63 -7.57 -14.32
C GLU A 61 6.44 -8.54 -13.14
N ALA A 62 6.42 -8.03 -11.92
CA ALA A 62 6.09 -8.80 -10.72
C ALA A 62 4.66 -9.36 -10.78
N ALA A 63 3.67 -8.54 -11.17
CA ALA A 63 2.29 -8.96 -11.31
C ALA A 63 2.13 -10.12 -12.31
N VAL A 64 2.77 -9.99 -13.48
CA VAL A 64 2.77 -11.05 -14.50
C VAL A 64 3.38 -12.34 -13.94
N MET A 65 4.56 -12.24 -13.31
CA MET A 65 5.23 -13.41 -12.73
C MET A 65 4.39 -14.10 -11.65
N LEU A 66 3.77 -13.33 -10.76
CA LEU A 66 2.96 -13.86 -9.67
C LEU A 66 1.68 -14.54 -10.19
N ALA A 67 0.99 -13.92 -11.14
CA ALA A 67 -0.18 -14.53 -11.78
C ALA A 67 0.19 -15.82 -12.53
N GLU A 68 1.32 -15.86 -13.25
CA GLU A 68 1.84 -17.08 -13.88
C GLU A 68 2.12 -18.18 -12.84
N GLN A 69 2.74 -17.84 -11.71
CA GLN A 69 3.02 -18.78 -10.62
C GLN A 69 1.75 -19.31 -9.94
N ILE A 70 0.74 -18.46 -9.73
CA ILE A 70 -0.56 -18.85 -9.16
C ILE A 70 -1.29 -19.77 -10.14
N ASN A 71 -1.35 -19.41 -11.42
CA ASN A 71 -1.98 -20.23 -12.46
C ASN A 71 -1.30 -21.58 -12.64
N ALA A 72 0.03 -21.63 -12.57
CA ALA A 72 0.79 -22.88 -12.63
C ALA A 72 0.49 -23.83 -11.44
N LYS A 73 0.02 -23.29 -10.31
CA LYS A 73 -0.43 -24.06 -9.14
C LYS A 73 -1.93 -24.42 -9.19
N GLY A 74 -2.62 -24.11 -10.28
CA GLY A 74 -4.04 -24.39 -10.48
C GLY A 74 -4.96 -23.19 -10.23
N GLY A 75 -4.43 -21.98 -10.02
CA GLY A 75 -5.23 -20.79 -9.73
C GLY A 75 -5.68 -20.71 -8.28
N ILE A 76 -6.56 -19.75 -7.98
CA ILE A 76 -7.17 -19.59 -6.65
C ILE A 76 -8.36 -20.54 -6.58
N ASP A 77 -8.26 -21.59 -5.75
CA ASP A 77 -9.28 -22.64 -5.62
C ASP A 77 -9.74 -23.22 -6.98
N GLY A 78 -8.79 -23.42 -7.90
CA GLY A 78 -9.06 -23.95 -9.25
C GLY A 78 -9.43 -22.89 -10.29
N VAL A 79 -9.54 -21.61 -9.91
CA VAL A 79 -9.87 -20.49 -10.82
C VAL A 79 -8.59 -19.77 -11.25
N PRO A 80 -8.21 -19.81 -12.54
CA PRO A 80 -7.03 -19.10 -13.02
C PRO A 80 -7.25 -17.57 -13.06
N ILE A 81 -6.17 -16.82 -12.86
CA ILE A 81 -6.13 -15.36 -12.90
C ILE A 81 -5.87 -14.87 -14.33
N LYS A 82 -6.56 -13.80 -14.73
CA LYS A 82 -6.28 -13.04 -15.95
C LYS A 82 -6.10 -11.56 -15.64
N LEU A 83 -4.98 -11.00 -16.10
CA LEU A 83 -4.60 -9.62 -15.84
C LEU A 83 -4.98 -8.68 -16.99
N HIS A 84 -5.46 -7.48 -16.65
CA HIS A 84 -5.70 -6.37 -17.57
C HIS A 84 -4.92 -5.15 -17.10
N PHE A 85 -4.07 -4.59 -17.94
CA PHE A 85 -3.23 -3.45 -17.55
C PHE A 85 -3.75 -2.14 -18.10
N VAL A 86 -3.69 -1.09 -17.28
CA VAL A 86 -3.95 0.30 -17.69
C VAL A 86 -2.73 1.16 -17.33
N ASP A 87 -2.24 1.94 -18.30
CA ASP A 87 -1.13 2.85 -18.07
C ASP A 87 -1.60 4.11 -17.32
N GLU A 88 -1.18 4.23 -16.08
CA GLU A 88 -1.42 5.40 -15.23
C GLU A 88 -0.74 6.67 -15.80
N GLY A 89 0.32 6.50 -16.59
CA GLY A 89 1.04 7.58 -17.28
C GLY A 89 0.24 8.25 -18.41
N ALA A 90 -0.87 7.64 -18.86
CA ALA A 90 -1.74 8.21 -19.87
C ALA A 90 -2.53 9.45 -19.38
N GLY A 91 -2.58 9.68 -18.06
CA GLY A 91 -3.27 10.79 -17.43
C GLY A 91 -4.60 10.38 -16.79
N LEU A 92 -5.05 11.18 -15.82
CA LEU A 92 -6.17 10.86 -14.94
C LEU A 92 -7.49 10.61 -15.70
N GLU A 93 -7.80 11.41 -16.72
CA GLU A 93 -9.05 11.27 -17.49
C GLU A 93 -9.11 9.93 -18.24
N THR A 94 -8.02 9.57 -18.94
CA THR A 94 -7.89 8.28 -19.63
C THR A 94 -7.95 7.13 -18.64
N LEU A 95 -7.25 7.25 -17.51
CA LEU A 95 -7.26 6.24 -16.46
C LEU A 95 -8.66 6.01 -15.89
N MET A 96 -9.40 7.06 -15.56
CA MET A 96 -10.78 6.96 -15.05
C MET A 96 -11.74 6.36 -16.07
N THR A 97 -11.52 6.61 -17.36
CA THR A 97 -12.30 6.01 -18.45
C THR A 97 -12.02 4.52 -18.57
N GLU A 98 -10.75 4.13 -18.59
CA GLU A 98 -10.36 2.72 -18.65
C GLU A 98 -10.73 1.95 -17.38
N TYR A 99 -10.67 2.57 -16.19
CA TYR A 99 -11.14 1.96 -14.95
C TYR A 99 -12.62 1.58 -15.05
N ARG A 100 -13.48 2.50 -15.52
CA ARG A 100 -14.91 2.21 -15.77
C ARG A 100 -15.09 1.12 -16.80
N ARG A 101 -14.37 1.18 -17.92
CA ARG A 101 -14.43 0.15 -18.97
C ARG A 101 -14.06 -1.23 -18.42
N LEU A 102 -13.04 -1.33 -17.57
CA LEU A 102 -12.68 -2.59 -16.92
C LEU A 102 -13.76 -3.06 -15.93
N ALA A 103 -14.32 -2.15 -15.14
CA ALA A 103 -15.39 -2.46 -14.19
C ALA A 103 -16.68 -2.92 -14.88
N GLU A 104 -17.13 -2.20 -15.91
CA GLU A 104 -18.46 -2.37 -16.51
C GLU A 104 -18.46 -3.32 -17.72
N ASP A 105 -17.49 -3.19 -18.64
CA ASP A 105 -17.49 -3.97 -19.89
C ASP A 105 -16.73 -5.29 -19.75
N VAL A 106 -15.57 -5.26 -19.09
CA VAL A 106 -14.78 -6.48 -18.85
C VAL A 106 -15.33 -7.25 -17.65
N GLY A 107 -15.91 -6.56 -16.67
CA GLY A 107 -16.38 -7.16 -15.43
C GLY A 107 -15.23 -7.68 -14.58
N VAL A 108 -14.20 -6.85 -14.34
CA VAL A 108 -13.12 -7.21 -13.43
C VAL A 108 -13.64 -7.46 -12.01
N ASP A 109 -13.21 -8.56 -11.41
CA ASP A 109 -13.61 -8.96 -10.06
C ASP A 109 -12.88 -8.13 -9.00
N VAL A 110 -11.62 -7.77 -9.27
CA VAL A 110 -10.76 -6.98 -8.37
C VAL A 110 -9.92 -6.00 -9.19
N MET A 111 -9.75 -4.79 -8.67
CA MET A 111 -8.83 -3.78 -9.20
C MET A 111 -7.62 -3.61 -8.28
N PHE A 112 -6.41 -3.64 -8.84
CA PHE A 112 -5.19 -3.19 -8.16
C PHE A 112 -4.87 -1.78 -8.68
N ALA A 113 -5.21 -0.77 -7.90
CA ALA A 113 -5.05 0.63 -8.29
C ALA A 113 -4.62 1.48 -7.08
N SER A 114 -3.52 2.23 -7.11
CA SER A 114 -2.58 2.63 -8.18
C SER A 114 -1.23 3.01 -7.53
N ILE A 115 -0.30 3.64 -8.26
CA ILE A 115 0.96 4.15 -7.71
C ILE A 115 0.83 5.60 -7.20
N SER A 116 0.20 6.49 -7.97
CA SER A 116 0.11 7.91 -7.55
C SER A 116 -0.94 8.11 -6.48
N SER A 117 -0.52 8.69 -5.35
CA SER A 117 -1.43 9.17 -4.29
C SER A 117 -2.50 10.13 -4.82
N GLY A 118 -2.16 10.99 -5.79
CA GLY A 118 -3.13 11.91 -6.40
C GLY A 118 -4.19 11.20 -7.24
N VAL A 119 -3.81 10.10 -7.90
CA VAL A 119 -4.72 9.23 -8.64
C VAL A 119 -5.60 8.42 -7.70
N CYS A 120 -5.02 7.80 -6.67
CA CYS A 120 -5.77 7.00 -5.70
C CYS A 120 -6.86 7.81 -4.98
N ASN A 121 -6.61 9.09 -4.67
CA ASN A 121 -7.64 10.02 -4.14
C ASN A 121 -8.87 10.18 -5.06
N LYS A 122 -8.75 9.84 -6.35
CA LYS A 122 -9.85 9.90 -7.33
C LYS A 122 -10.41 8.53 -7.67
N ILE A 123 -9.58 7.48 -7.60
CA ILE A 123 -10.00 6.11 -7.83
C ILE A 123 -10.78 5.54 -6.64
N ALA A 124 -10.41 5.86 -5.40
CA ALA A 124 -11.11 5.34 -4.22
C ALA A 124 -12.63 5.64 -4.22
N PRO A 125 -13.10 6.89 -4.37
CA PRO A 125 -14.53 7.15 -4.45
C PRO A 125 -15.18 6.54 -5.71
N LEU A 126 -14.46 6.46 -6.82
CA LEU A 126 -14.97 5.81 -8.03
C LEU A 126 -15.16 4.30 -7.84
N ALA A 127 -14.22 3.63 -7.18
CA ALA A 127 -14.30 2.21 -6.88
C ALA A 127 -15.46 1.91 -5.93
N GLU A 128 -15.68 2.77 -4.93
CA GLU A 128 -16.83 2.68 -4.03
C GLU A 128 -18.16 2.86 -4.79
N ASP A 129 -18.27 3.90 -5.63
CA ASP A 129 -19.48 4.17 -6.43
C ASP A 129 -19.82 3.03 -7.40
N LEU A 130 -18.80 2.35 -7.92
CA LEU A 130 -18.94 1.19 -8.81
C LEU A 130 -19.03 -0.15 -8.06
N GLU A 131 -18.90 -0.14 -6.73
CA GLU A 131 -18.84 -1.33 -5.86
C GLU A 131 -17.81 -2.36 -6.38
N VAL A 132 -16.59 -1.91 -6.68
CA VAL A 132 -15.47 -2.74 -7.15
C VAL A 132 -14.46 -2.89 -6.03
N VAL A 133 -14.15 -4.14 -5.65
CA VAL A 133 -13.08 -4.43 -4.69
C VAL A 133 -11.75 -3.88 -5.24
N ASN A 134 -11.22 -2.86 -4.59
CA ASN A 134 -10.04 -2.13 -5.03
C ASN A 134 -8.92 -2.20 -4.00
N PHE A 135 -7.80 -2.80 -4.41
CA PHE A 135 -6.56 -2.84 -3.65
C PHE A 135 -5.65 -1.69 -4.08
N MET A 136 -5.48 -0.73 -3.18
CA MET A 136 -4.41 0.26 -3.24
C MET A 136 -3.08 -0.42 -3.00
N TRP A 137 -2.44 -0.81 -4.10
CA TRP A 137 -1.27 -1.65 -4.04
C TRP A 137 0.02 -0.89 -3.74
N ASP A 138 0.16 0.41 -4.09
CA ASP A 138 1.42 1.15 -3.89
C ASP A 138 1.27 2.60 -3.38
N CYS A 139 0.18 3.29 -3.71
CA CYS A 139 -0.01 4.69 -3.33
C CYS A 139 -0.03 4.91 -1.81
N GLY A 140 0.66 5.96 -1.37
CA GLY A 140 1.07 6.11 0.03
C GLY A 140 0.35 7.17 0.86
N THR A 141 -0.37 8.15 0.28
CA THR A 141 -0.95 9.23 1.11
C THR A 141 -1.91 8.65 2.16
N GLN A 142 -1.73 9.07 3.42
CA GLN A 142 -2.57 8.59 4.52
C GLN A 142 -4.05 8.99 4.31
N ARG A 143 -4.27 10.10 3.59
CA ARG A 143 -5.54 10.84 3.61
C ARG A 143 -6.72 10.06 3.07
N ILE A 144 -6.47 9.15 2.12
CA ILE A 144 -7.52 8.39 1.45
C ILE A 144 -8.41 7.64 2.43
N LEU A 145 -7.83 6.99 3.45
CA LEU A 145 -8.57 6.19 4.44
C LEU A 145 -8.78 6.90 5.78
N GLU A 146 -8.26 8.13 5.91
CA GLU A 146 -8.49 8.98 7.08
C GLU A 146 -9.62 10.00 6.86
N ASP A 147 -9.69 10.57 5.65
CA ASP A 147 -10.66 11.62 5.29
C ASP A 147 -12.03 11.00 4.92
N ASP A 148 -12.07 9.74 4.48
CA ASP A 148 -13.27 9.04 4.01
C ASP A 148 -13.32 7.58 4.48
N LYS A 149 -14.50 6.95 4.37
CA LYS A 149 -14.72 5.53 4.65
C LYS A 149 -15.27 4.83 3.42
N TYR A 150 -14.75 3.64 3.14
CA TYR A 150 -15.11 2.85 1.97
C TYR A 150 -15.41 1.40 2.38
N ASN A 151 -16.34 0.77 1.68
CA ASN A 151 -16.64 -0.66 1.85
C ASN A 151 -15.82 -1.51 0.88
N TYR A 152 -15.46 -0.98 -0.28
CA TYR A 152 -14.77 -1.74 -1.33
C TYR A 152 -13.31 -1.35 -1.54
N VAL A 153 -12.78 -0.37 -0.80
CA VAL A 153 -11.42 0.14 -0.97
C VAL A 153 -10.53 -0.25 0.20
N PHE A 154 -9.41 -0.92 -0.11
CA PHE A 154 -8.46 -1.42 0.87
C PHE A 154 -7.04 -1.08 0.44
N ARG A 155 -6.12 -0.93 1.40
CA ARG A 155 -4.68 -0.78 1.14
C ARG A 155 -3.93 -2.00 1.64
N THR A 156 -3.13 -2.61 0.76
CA THR A 156 -2.41 -3.86 1.04
C THR A 156 -0.98 -3.65 1.54
N GLN A 157 -0.61 -2.42 1.84
CA GLN A 157 0.69 -1.98 2.37
C GLN A 157 0.46 -0.81 3.33
N ALA A 158 1.51 -0.28 3.95
CA ALA A 158 1.47 0.87 4.85
C ALA A 158 0.89 2.17 4.21
N ASN A 159 0.90 3.25 4.98
CA ASN A 159 0.72 4.59 4.44
C ASN A 159 1.95 5.44 4.77
N ALA A 160 1.96 6.69 4.32
CA ALA A 160 3.09 7.61 4.49
C ALA A 160 3.49 7.79 5.97
N THR A 161 2.58 7.61 6.92
CA THR A 161 2.82 7.86 8.34
C THR A 161 3.92 6.94 8.91
N PRO A 162 3.77 5.61 8.96
CA PRO A 162 4.84 4.72 9.40
C PRO A 162 6.10 4.84 8.52
N GLU A 163 5.94 5.02 7.20
CA GLU A 163 7.06 5.14 6.25
C GLU A 163 7.96 6.35 6.51
N VAL A 164 7.40 7.43 7.07
CA VAL A 164 8.14 8.66 7.41
C VAL A 164 8.58 8.68 8.88
N LEU A 165 7.76 8.14 9.79
CA LEU A 165 8.09 8.08 11.22
C LEU A 165 9.27 7.13 11.50
N ALA A 166 9.39 6.02 10.78
CA ALA A 166 10.49 5.06 11.00
C ALA A 166 11.88 5.64 10.68
N PRO A 167 12.13 6.31 9.53
CA PRO A 167 13.39 7.01 9.28
C PRO A 167 13.71 8.09 10.31
N LEU A 168 12.69 8.82 10.80
CA LEU A 168 12.88 9.80 11.88
C LEU A 168 13.28 9.11 13.19
N ALA A 169 12.62 8.02 13.58
CA ALA A 169 12.98 7.26 14.78
C ALA A 169 14.43 6.74 14.70
N TYR A 170 14.84 6.21 13.54
CA TYR A 170 16.22 5.78 13.30
C TYR A 170 17.22 6.94 13.42
N LEU A 171 16.92 8.09 12.82
CA LEU A 171 17.76 9.29 12.92
C LEU A 171 17.90 9.75 14.38
N LEU A 172 16.79 9.81 15.12
CA LEU A 172 16.79 10.24 16.53
C LEU A 172 17.60 9.30 17.42
N LYS A 173 17.62 8.00 17.10
CA LYS A 173 18.37 6.98 17.84
C LYS A 173 19.87 7.03 17.54
N HIS A 174 20.24 7.11 16.26
CA HIS A 174 21.63 6.92 15.81
C HIS A 174 22.40 8.22 15.58
N ASN A 175 21.71 9.33 15.44
CA ASN A 175 22.29 10.66 15.23
C ASN A 175 21.55 11.72 16.06
N PRO A 176 21.45 11.59 17.39
CA PRO A 176 20.63 12.46 18.24
C PRO A 176 21.14 13.91 18.33
N ASP A 177 22.42 14.18 18.05
CA ASP A 177 23.04 15.45 18.41
C ASP A 177 22.82 16.60 17.39
N PHE A 178 22.12 16.35 16.29
CA PHE A 178 21.80 17.36 15.28
C PHE A 178 20.96 18.51 15.85
N LYS A 179 21.23 19.73 15.36
CA LYS A 179 20.54 20.98 15.72
C LYS A 179 19.88 21.66 14.53
N THR A 180 20.30 21.34 13.32
CA THR A 180 19.77 21.92 12.10
C THR A 180 19.38 20.85 11.09
N ILE A 181 18.26 21.04 10.42
CA ILE A 181 17.81 20.17 9.33
C ILE A 181 17.37 21.00 8.13
N ALA A 182 17.65 20.49 6.93
CA ALA A 182 17.05 20.96 5.69
C ALA A 182 16.31 19.82 4.98
N VAL A 183 15.28 20.16 4.21
CA VAL A 183 14.53 19.20 3.39
C VAL A 183 14.61 19.55 1.91
N VAL A 184 14.74 18.51 1.06
CA VAL A 184 14.65 18.61 -0.40
C VAL A 184 13.68 17.54 -0.91
N ASN A 185 12.47 17.94 -1.25
CA ASN A 185 11.41 17.01 -1.69
C ASN A 185 10.80 17.47 -3.01
N GLN A 186 10.32 16.54 -3.82
CA GLN A 186 9.56 16.88 -5.03
C GLN A 186 8.31 17.69 -4.70
N ASP A 187 8.02 18.74 -5.48
CA ASP A 187 6.85 19.60 -5.27
C ASP A 187 5.53 18.98 -5.76
N TYR A 188 5.05 17.97 -5.04
CA TYR A 188 3.73 17.37 -5.23
C TYR A 188 3.24 16.70 -3.93
N ALA A 189 2.03 16.11 -3.95
CA ALA A 189 1.36 15.56 -2.77
C ALA A 189 2.27 14.72 -1.86
N TRP A 190 3.00 13.73 -2.39
CA TRP A 190 3.89 12.90 -1.57
C TRP A 190 4.98 13.70 -0.85
N GLY A 191 5.70 14.57 -1.56
CA GLY A 191 6.80 15.34 -1.00
C GLY A 191 6.34 16.34 0.05
N ARG A 192 5.13 16.91 -0.14
CA ARG A 192 4.48 17.82 0.80
C ARG A 192 3.93 17.09 2.02
N ASP A 193 3.14 16.03 1.83
CA ASP A 193 2.55 15.21 2.91
C ASP A 193 3.66 14.58 3.77
N SER A 194 4.71 14.03 3.14
CA SER A 194 5.85 13.44 3.86
C SER A 194 6.58 14.46 4.72
N TRP A 195 6.75 15.69 4.21
CA TRP A 195 7.36 16.75 4.99
C TRP A 195 6.47 17.22 6.13
N GLU A 196 5.15 17.30 5.93
CA GLU A 196 4.20 17.64 6.99
C GLU A 196 4.26 16.61 8.13
N ILE A 197 4.24 15.31 7.80
CA ILE A 197 4.39 14.22 8.78
C ILE A 197 5.73 14.33 9.52
N PHE A 198 6.84 14.42 8.77
CA PHE A 198 8.19 14.46 9.35
C PHE A 198 8.37 15.68 10.25
N SER A 199 8.02 16.87 9.76
CA SER A 199 8.23 18.13 10.48
C SER A 199 7.32 18.26 11.69
N THR A 200 6.10 17.74 11.63
CA THR A 200 5.18 17.69 12.79
C THR A 200 5.76 16.77 13.86
N ALA A 201 6.21 15.57 13.49
CA ALA A 201 6.83 14.64 14.42
C ALA A 201 8.15 15.18 14.98
N LEU A 202 9.00 15.78 14.14
CA LEU A 202 10.24 16.41 14.58
C LEU A 202 9.98 17.49 15.62
N LYS A 203 8.96 18.34 15.44
CA LYS A 203 8.61 19.38 16.41
C LYS A 203 8.15 18.82 17.76
N THR A 204 7.48 17.67 17.80
CA THR A 204 7.08 17.05 19.08
C THR A 204 8.24 16.35 19.77
N GLN A 205 9.14 15.71 19.01
CA GLN A 205 10.26 14.96 19.58
C GLN A 205 11.49 15.83 19.88
N ARG A 206 11.73 16.85 19.07
CA ARG A 206 12.92 17.71 19.05
C ARG A 206 12.57 19.16 18.71
N PRO A 207 11.80 19.86 19.56
CA PRO A 207 11.48 21.27 19.36
C PRO A 207 12.71 22.20 19.37
N ASP A 208 13.89 21.69 19.77
CA ASP A 208 15.17 22.41 19.75
C ASP A 208 15.86 22.40 18.38
N VAL A 209 15.41 21.60 17.42
CA VAL A 209 16.00 21.53 16.07
C VAL A 209 15.42 22.61 15.18
N GLU A 210 16.29 23.38 14.54
CA GLU A 210 15.94 24.41 13.57
C GLU A 210 15.82 23.83 12.14
N VAL A 211 14.70 24.13 11.46
CA VAL A 211 14.57 23.87 10.03
C VAL A 211 15.18 25.05 9.26
N VAL A 212 16.37 24.85 8.69
CA VAL A 212 17.13 25.94 8.05
C VAL A 212 16.77 26.15 6.57
N ALA A 213 16.15 25.16 5.93
CA ALA A 213 15.58 25.28 4.60
C ALA A 213 14.53 24.22 4.30
N GLU A 214 13.48 24.66 3.59
CA GLU A 214 12.49 23.79 2.95
C GLU A 214 12.55 24.02 1.44
N LEU A 215 13.04 23.02 0.69
CA LEU A 215 13.27 23.12 -0.74
C LEU A 215 12.35 22.13 -1.46
N PHE A 216 11.51 22.67 -2.35
CA PHE A 216 10.56 21.91 -3.14
C PHE A 216 10.82 22.14 -4.64
N PRO A 217 11.88 21.55 -5.22
CA PRO A 217 12.08 21.60 -6.66
C PRO A 217 10.87 20.98 -7.39
N ALA A 218 10.60 21.52 -8.58
CA ALA A 218 9.52 21.02 -9.43
C ALA A 218 9.70 19.52 -9.70
N PHE A 219 8.61 18.77 -9.70
CA PHE A 219 8.63 17.35 -10.04
C PHE A 219 9.21 17.13 -11.44
N GLY A 220 10.16 16.20 -11.58
CA GLY A 220 10.88 15.97 -12.83
C GLY A 220 12.03 16.96 -13.07
N ALA A 221 12.56 17.58 -12.02
CA ALA A 221 13.68 18.52 -12.13
C ALA A 221 14.93 17.83 -12.68
N ALA A 222 15.47 18.36 -13.78
CA ALA A 222 16.71 17.86 -14.39
C ALA A 222 17.99 18.44 -13.73
N ASP A 223 17.85 19.45 -12.87
CA ASP A 223 18.96 20.12 -12.20
C ASP A 223 18.59 20.50 -10.77
N PHE A 224 19.48 20.21 -9.83
CA PHE A 224 19.39 20.51 -8.40
C PHE A 224 20.51 21.48 -7.96
N SER A 225 21.18 22.13 -8.90
CA SER A 225 22.35 22.97 -8.63
C SER A 225 22.04 24.12 -7.67
N THR A 226 20.83 24.68 -7.73
CA THR A 226 20.34 25.74 -6.84
C THR A 226 20.17 25.21 -5.41
N GLU A 227 19.49 24.08 -5.26
CA GLU A 227 19.23 23.42 -3.98
C GLU A 227 20.55 23.02 -3.33
N VAL A 228 21.44 22.36 -4.08
CA VAL A 228 22.76 21.94 -3.58
C VAL A 228 23.59 23.15 -3.15
N SER A 229 23.62 24.23 -3.93
CA SER A 229 24.37 25.45 -3.56
C SER A 229 23.83 26.07 -2.28
N ARG A 230 22.50 26.10 -2.10
CA ARG A 230 21.88 26.62 -0.89
C ARG A 230 22.20 25.76 0.33
N LEU A 231 22.20 24.43 0.20
CA LEU A 231 22.54 23.50 1.28
C LEU A 231 24.02 23.57 1.67
N GLN A 232 24.93 23.76 0.71
CA GLN A 232 26.35 24.02 0.99
C GLN A 232 26.57 25.31 1.79
N ALA A 233 25.79 26.36 1.49
CA ALA A 233 25.88 27.63 2.19
C ALA A 233 25.31 27.54 3.62
N LEU A 234 24.18 26.85 3.80
CA LEU A 234 23.49 26.74 5.10
C LEU A 234 24.15 25.76 6.07
N LYS A 235 24.85 24.74 5.56
CA LYS A 235 25.52 23.71 6.37
C LYS A 235 24.61 23.03 7.41
N PRO A 236 23.44 22.49 7.01
CA PRO A 236 22.60 21.77 7.95
C PRO A 236 23.32 20.51 8.45
N ASP A 237 23.07 20.12 9.70
CA ASP A 237 23.59 18.85 10.25
C ASP A 237 22.96 17.65 9.53
N VAL A 238 21.67 17.75 9.19
CA VAL A 238 20.89 16.71 8.50
C VAL A 238 20.23 17.27 7.24
N ILE A 239 20.28 16.48 6.16
CA ILE A 239 19.49 16.70 4.94
C ILE A 239 18.52 15.54 4.77
N LEU A 240 17.23 15.84 4.82
CA LEU A 240 16.16 14.90 4.54
C LEU A 240 15.73 15.02 3.07
N SER A 241 15.53 13.87 2.43
CA SER A 241 14.77 13.79 1.19
C SER A 241 13.87 12.55 1.19
N THR A 242 12.61 12.75 0.80
CA THR A 242 11.67 11.69 0.46
C THR A 242 11.42 11.63 -1.05
N SER A 243 12.20 12.37 -1.84
CA SER A 243 12.21 12.26 -3.29
C SER A 243 12.60 10.85 -3.72
N TRP A 244 12.23 10.50 -4.94
CA TRP A 244 12.48 9.19 -5.50
C TRP A 244 12.74 9.23 -7.00
N GLY A 245 13.13 8.09 -7.59
CA GLY A 245 13.35 7.94 -9.03
C GLY A 245 14.42 8.90 -9.57
N GLY A 246 14.21 9.40 -10.79
CA GLY A 246 15.20 10.25 -11.47
C GLY A 246 15.55 11.54 -10.72
N ASP A 247 14.60 12.12 -9.98
CA ASP A 247 14.81 13.34 -9.19
C ASP A 247 15.77 13.05 -8.02
N LEU A 248 15.52 11.97 -7.26
CA LEU A 248 16.43 11.52 -6.22
C LEU A 248 17.82 11.18 -6.80
N ASP A 249 17.84 10.44 -7.91
CA ASP A 249 19.08 9.99 -8.53
C ASP A 249 19.93 11.20 -8.96
N THR A 250 19.30 12.22 -9.56
CA THR A 250 19.97 13.46 -9.99
C THR A 250 20.45 14.26 -8.79
N PHE A 251 19.61 14.42 -7.76
CA PHE A 251 19.99 15.12 -6.53
C PHE A 251 21.20 14.47 -5.86
N VAL A 252 21.21 13.15 -5.69
CA VAL A 252 22.32 12.41 -5.08
C VAL A 252 23.61 12.59 -5.89
N ARG A 253 23.57 12.44 -7.22
CA ARG A 253 24.76 12.61 -8.06
C ARG A 253 25.33 14.02 -7.96
N GLN A 254 24.48 15.04 -8.04
CA GLN A 254 24.93 16.43 -7.92
C GLN A 254 25.42 16.78 -6.52
N ALA A 255 24.75 16.28 -5.47
CA ALA A 255 25.18 16.41 -4.09
C ALA A 255 26.56 15.77 -3.86
N LYS A 256 26.79 14.57 -4.43
CA LYS A 256 28.07 13.87 -4.36
C LYS A 256 29.18 14.63 -5.08
N GLN A 257 28.95 15.07 -6.31
CA GLN A 257 29.92 15.85 -7.10
C GLN A 257 30.34 17.16 -6.40
N ARG A 258 29.45 17.74 -5.60
CA ARG A 258 29.68 18.98 -4.86
C ARG A 258 30.10 18.76 -3.40
N GLY A 259 30.35 17.51 -2.98
CA GLY A 259 30.84 17.20 -1.64
C GLY A 259 29.84 17.42 -0.51
N LEU A 260 28.54 17.48 -0.80
CA LEU A 260 27.51 17.76 0.21
C LEU A 260 27.36 16.63 1.24
N PHE A 261 27.64 15.38 0.84
CA PHE A 261 27.67 14.22 1.74
C PHE A 261 28.81 14.28 2.77
N ASP A 262 29.88 15.05 2.51
CA ASP A 262 30.97 15.23 3.47
C ASP A 262 30.62 16.27 4.54
N GLN A 263 29.55 17.03 4.33
CA GLN A 263 29.12 18.14 5.18
C GLN A 263 27.95 17.76 6.10
N SER A 264 27.00 16.96 5.61
CA SER A 264 25.71 16.72 6.28
C SER A 264 25.41 15.22 6.34
N LYS A 265 24.68 14.80 7.38
CA LYS A 265 24.09 13.46 7.42
C LYS A 265 22.86 13.42 6.51
N PHE A 266 22.81 12.45 5.60
CA PHE A 266 21.67 12.28 4.70
C PHE A 266 20.67 11.25 5.24
N VAL A 267 19.39 11.59 5.15
CA VAL A 267 18.25 10.69 5.31
C VAL A 267 17.51 10.67 3.97
N LEU A 268 17.62 9.56 3.23
CA LEU A 268 16.98 9.35 1.94
C LEU A 268 15.93 8.24 2.08
N ALA A 269 14.72 8.60 2.49
CA ALA A 269 13.71 7.64 2.98
C ALA A 269 13.19 6.64 1.93
N LEU A 270 13.51 6.83 0.64
CA LEU A 270 13.07 5.98 -0.47
C LEU A 270 14.25 5.48 -1.34
N ALA A 271 15.48 5.66 -0.86
CA ALA A 271 16.67 5.34 -1.64
C ALA A 271 16.90 3.84 -1.87
N GLU A 272 16.18 2.94 -1.18
CA GLU A 272 16.20 1.50 -1.49
C GLU A 272 15.97 1.25 -2.98
N SER A 273 14.96 1.93 -3.55
CA SER A 273 14.61 1.81 -4.96
C SER A 273 15.65 2.37 -5.94
N SER A 274 16.67 3.08 -5.44
CA SER A 274 17.71 3.74 -6.21
C SER A 274 19.09 3.11 -6.03
N LEU A 275 19.27 2.15 -5.10
CA LEU A 275 20.58 1.61 -4.75
C LEU A 275 21.36 1.10 -5.98
N GLU A 276 20.75 0.23 -6.78
CA GLU A 276 21.40 -0.34 -7.98
C GLU A 276 21.72 0.74 -9.04
N ARG A 277 20.83 1.73 -9.23
CA ARG A 277 21.03 2.81 -10.21
C ARG A 277 22.09 3.82 -9.78
N LEU A 278 22.17 4.10 -8.48
CA LEU A 278 23.12 5.06 -7.92
C LEU A 278 24.53 4.48 -7.80
N GLY A 279 24.67 3.17 -7.56
CA GLY A 279 25.99 2.54 -7.52
C GLY A 279 26.92 3.16 -6.48
N ASP A 280 28.04 3.72 -6.94
CA ASP A 280 29.03 4.41 -6.10
C ASP A 280 28.75 5.90 -5.87
N ASP A 281 27.79 6.50 -6.60
CA ASP A 281 27.41 7.90 -6.36
C ASP A 281 26.69 8.07 -5.02
N LEU A 282 26.03 7.01 -4.52
CA LEU A 282 25.53 6.97 -3.15
C LEU A 282 26.67 6.52 -2.20
N PRO A 283 27.12 7.36 -1.27
CA PRO A 283 28.16 6.97 -0.33
C PRO A 283 27.64 6.04 0.77
N GLU A 284 28.57 5.48 1.55
CA GLU A 284 28.28 4.70 2.75
C GLU A 284 27.78 5.60 3.89
N GLY A 285 27.02 5.03 4.83
CA GLY A 285 26.53 5.71 6.03
C GLY A 285 25.31 6.62 5.82
N VAL A 286 24.70 6.65 4.64
CA VAL A 286 23.44 7.36 4.38
C VAL A 286 22.29 6.57 4.99
N ILE A 287 21.38 7.22 5.73
CA ILE A 287 20.18 6.55 6.25
C ILE A 287 19.22 6.36 5.08
N VAL A 288 18.77 5.12 4.87
CA VAL A 288 17.87 4.74 3.78
C VAL A 288 16.74 3.87 4.31
N ALA A 289 15.58 3.98 3.68
CA ALA A 289 14.42 3.13 3.96
C ALA A 289 13.77 2.71 2.64
N ALA A 290 12.80 1.81 2.77
CA ALA A 290 12.33 1.02 1.65
C ALA A 290 10.81 0.94 1.52
N ARG A 291 10.03 1.87 2.11
CA ARG A 291 8.55 1.82 2.19
C ARG A 291 8.02 0.43 2.55
N GLY A 292 7.74 0.19 3.82
CA GLY A 292 7.53 -1.17 4.34
C GLY A 292 8.85 -1.84 4.76
N ASP A 293 8.78 -3.13 5.10
CA ASP A 293 9.96 -3.94 5.41
C ASP A 293 10.48 -4.66 4.17
N HIS A 294 10.74 -3.87 3.13
CA HIS A 294 11.05 -4.38 1.80
C HIS A 294 12.53 -4.28 1.48
N TYR A 295 13.15 -5.42 1.15
CA TYR A 295 14.53 -5.40 0.69
C TYR A 295 14.89 -6.74 0.04
N PHE A 296 15.63 -6.76 -1.07
CA PHE A 296 16.03 -8.03 -1.70
C PHE A 296 17.00 -8.87 -0.85
N LEU A 297 17.60 -8.29 0.18
CA LEU A 297 18.36 -8.98 1.23
C LEU A 297 17.67 -8.86 2.60
N HIS A 298 16.34 -8.89 2.61
CA HIS A 298 15.56 -8.76 3.84
C HIS A 298 16.06 -9.75 4.91
N PRO A 299 16.48 -9.27 6.09
CA PRO A 299 17.31 -10.05 7.02
C PRO A 299 16.57 -11.25 7.62
N GLU A 300 15.24 -11.19 7.72
CA GLU A 300 14.41 -12.29 8.22
C GLU A 300 13.96 -13.27 7.12
N MET A 301 14.14 -12.92 5.84
CA MET A 301 13.66 -13.73 4.69
C MET A 301 14.80 -14.36 3.89
N LEU A 302 16.07 -14.07 4.20
CA LEU A 302 17.23 -14.59 3.46
C LEU A 302 17.26 -16.11 3.31
N GLU A 303 16.75 -16.86 4.29
CA GLU A 303 16.71 -18.33 4.25
C GLU A 303 15.42 -18.89 3.64
N ASP A 304 14.40 -18.04 3.39
CA ASP A 304 13.13 -18.48 2.82
C ASP A 304 13.29 -18.82 1.32
N GLU A 305 12.96 -20.06 0.95
CA GLU A 305 13.13 -20.56 -0.42
C GLU A 305 12.22 -19.84 -1.43
N LYS A 306 11.02 -19.43 -1.03
CA LYS A 306 10.11 -18.71 -1.94
C LYS A 306 10.64 -17.31 -2.21
N PHE A 307 11.13 -16.63 -1.18
CA PHE A 307 11.77 -15.31 -1.29
C PHE A 307 13.03 -15.35 -2.16
N LYS A 308 13.95 -16.28 -1.88
CA LYS A 308 15.17 -16.49 -2.70
C LYS A 308 14.82 -16.75 -4.15
N LYS A 309 13.88 -17.67 -4.40
CA LYS A 309 13.45 -18.02 -5.74
C LYS A 309 12.81 -16.83 -6.46
N PHE A 310 11.90 -16.10 -5.80
CA PHE A 310 11.24 -14.95 -6.39
C PHE A 310 12.25 -13.86 -6.78
N ASN A 311 13.18 -13.50 -5.89
CA ASN A 311 14.21 -12.50 -6.18
C ASN A 311 15.13 -12.95 -7.32
N ALA A 312 15.53 -14.23 -7.34
CA ALA A 312 16.38 -14.78 -8.40
C ALA A 312 15.66 -14.80 -9.76
N ASP A 313 14.41 -15.28 -9.81
CA ASP A 313 13.60 -15.32 -11.03
C ASP A 313 13.35 -13.90 -11.55
N PHE A 314 13.06 -12.94 -10.66
CA PHE A 314 12.82 -11.55 -11.02
C PHE A 314 14.09 -10.92 -11.60
N LYS A 315 15.25 -11.12 -10.95
CA LYS A 315 16.55 -10.65 -11.46
C LYS A 315 16.89 -11.27 -12.80
N ALA A 316 16.63 -12.56 -12.98
CA ALA A 316 16.87 -13.26 -14.25
C ALA A 316 15.98 -12.74 -15.38
N LYS A 317 14.70 -12.42 -15.08
CA LYS A 317 13.74 -11.92 -16.07
C LYS A 317 13.99 -10.45 -16.46
N THR A 318 14.30 -9.60 -15.47
CA THR A 318 14.32 -8.15 -15.65
C THR A 318 15.72 -7.56 -15.76
N GLY A 319 16.73 -8.28 -15.26
CA GLY A 319 18.09 -7.77 -15.11
C GLY A 319 18.27 -6.82 -13.91
N ALA A 320 17.24 -6.54 -13.11
CA ALA A 320 17.29 -5.65 -11.94
C ALA A 320 16.92 -6.41 -10.65
N TYR A 321 17.46 -5.98 -9.51
CA TYR A 321 16.98 -6.52 -8.22
C TYR A 321 15.57 -5.98 -7.93
N PRO A 322 14.69 -6.77 -7.27
CA PRO A 322 13.40 -6.25 -6.85
C PRO A 322 13.56 -5.08 -5.88
N ILE A 323 12.72 -4.07 -6.04
CA ILE A 323 12.62 -2.88 -5.19
C ILE A 323 11.28 -2.88 -4.45
N TYR A 324 11.05 -1.94 -3.53
CA TYR A 324 9.81 -1.90 -2.74
C TYR A 324 8.51 -2.07 -3.54
N SER A 325 8.37 -1.46 -4.72
CA SER A 325 7.13 -1.58 -5.52
C SER A 325 6.89 -3.00 -6.03
N VAL A 326 7.95 -3.79 -6.21
CA VAL A 326 7.82 -5.22 -6.55
C VAL A 326 7.24 -6.00 -5.37
N TYR A 327 7.65 -5.65 -4.15
CA TYR A 327 7.18 -6.29 -2.93
C TYR A 327 5.76 -5.87 -2.55
N HIS A 328 5.41 -4.59 -2.75
CA HIS A 328 4.03 -4.10 -2.67
C HIS A 328 3.08 -4.85 -3.61
N MET A 329 3.50 -5.08 -4.87
CA MET A 329 2.71 -5.91 -5.79
C MET A 329 2.58 -7.35 -5.27
N ALA A 330 3.66 -7.94 -4.75
CA ALA A 330 3.61 -9.26 -4.14
C ALA A 330 2.67 -9.33 -2.93
N GLN A 331 2.60 -8.27 -2.12
CA GLN A 331 1.63 -8.16 -1.02
C GLN A 331 0.19 -8.08 -1.53
N ALA A 332 -0.09 -7.35 -2.61
CA ALA A 332 -1.43 -7.29 -3.19
C ALA A 332 -1.91 -8.67 -3.67
N PHE A 333 -1.03 -9.46 -4.31
CA PHE A 333 -1.33 -10.86 -4.67
C PHE A 333 -1.46 -11.77 -3.45
N ALA A 334 -0.64 -11.59 -2.41
CA ALA A 334 -0.77 -12.36 -1.17
C ALA A 334 -2.08 -12.05 -0.43
N ALA A 335 -2.50 -10.79 -0.39
CA ALA A 335 -3.79 -10.36 0.13
C ALA A 335 -4.94 -10.94 -0.70
N LEU A 336 -4.81 -10.98 -2.04
CA LEU A 336 -5.78 -11.61 -2.92
C LEU A 336 -5.95 -13.11 -2.62
N GLU A 337 -4.87 -13.88 -2.59
CA GLU A 337 -4.93 -15.31 -2.26
C GLU A 337 -5.56 -15.53 -0.87
N ALA A 338 -5.18 -14.71 0.11
CA ALA A 338 -5.67 -14.80 1.49
C ALA A 338 -7.16 -14.44 1.62
N VAL A 339 -7.62 -13.36 0.97
CA VAL A 339 -9.03 -12.92 1.07
C VAL A 339 -9.96 -13.93 0.40
N TYR A 340 -9.60 -14.45 -0.76
CA TYR A 340 -10.40 -15.48 -1.42
C TYR A 340 -10.45 -16.75 -0.58
N ALA A 341 -9.33 -17.19 -0.01
CA ALA A 341 -9.32 -18.35 0.89
C ALA A 341 -10.22 -18.13 2.12
N LYS A 342 -10.16 -16.94 2.75
CA LYS A 342 -10.99 -16.57 3.90
C LYS A 342 -12.47 -16.50 3.54
N ALA A 343 -12.81 -15.86 2.42
CA ALA A 343 -14.18 -15.70 1.96
C ALA A 343 -14.81 -17.03 1.52
N ILE A 344 -14.07 -17.88 0.78
CA ILE A 344 -14.52 -19.24 0.41
C ILE A 344 -14.79 -20.07 1.67
N ALA A 345 -13.90 -20.02 2.66
CA ALA A 345 -14.09 -20.74 3.92
C ALA A 345 -15.33 -20.24 4.69
N ALA A 346 -15.56 -18.92 4.72
CA ALA A 346 -16.75 -18.32 5.34
C ALA A 346 -18.04 -18.65 4.56
N ASN A 347 -17.94 -18.82 3.24
CA ASN A 347 -19.06 -19.14 2.35
C ASN A 347 -19.26 -20.65 2.15
N GLY A 348 -18.91 -21.48 3.14
CA GLY A 348 -19.17 -22.93 3.09
C GLY A 348 -18.40 -23.70 2.02
N GLY A 349 -17.31 -23.14 1.49
CA GLY A 349 -16.52 -23.69 0.39
C GLY A 349 -16.99 -23.26 -1.00
N GLU A 350 -17.99 -22.39 -1.10
CA GLU A 350 -18.48 -21.84 -2.36
C GLU A 350 -17.70 -20.59 -2.79
N TRP A 351 -17.71 -20.31 -4.09
CA TRP A 351 -17.06 -19.12 -4.62
C TRP A 351 -17.75 -17.85 -4.10
N PRO A 352 -17.00 -16.88 -3.53
CA PRO A 352 -17.57 -15.70 -2.94
C PRO A 352 -17.96 -14.66 -3.99
N ASP A 353 -18.99 -13.87 -3.69
CA ASP A 353 -19.25 -12.62 -4.42
C ASP A 353 -18.36 -11.47 -3.94
N LYS A 354 -18.45 -10.32 -4.61
CA LYS A 354 -17.65 -9.13 -4.31
C LYS A 354 -17.88 -8.56 -2.90
N ASP A 355 -19.09 -8.69 -2.36
CA ASP A 355 -19.44 -8.17 -1.03
C ASP A 355 -18.82 -9.06 0.04
N GLN A 356 -18.86 -10.38 -0.18
CA GLN A 356 -18.19 -11.37 0.68
C GLN A 356 -16.66 -11.21 0.66
N ILE A 357 -16.08 -10.86 -0.50
CA ILE A 357 -14.66 -10.51 -0.59
C ILE A 357 -14.37 -9.24 0.21
N ALA A 358 -15.15 -8.18 0.01
CA ALA A 358 -14.98 -6.92 0.73
C ALA A 358 -15.10 -7.10 2.26
N GLU A 359 -16.11 -7.84 2.73
CA GLU A 359 -16.27 -8.18 4.16
C GLU A 359 -15.07 -8.98 4.69
N ALA A 360 -14.57 -9.94 3.91
CA ALA A 360 -13.43 -10.77 4.30
C ALA A 360 -12.11 -9.97 4.38
N MET A 361 -12.00 -8.81 3.74
CA MET A 361 -10.80 -7.96 3.86
C MET A 361 -10.60 -7.41 5.27
N VAL A 362 -11.67 -7.13 6.02
CA VAL A 362 -11.55 -6.59 7.39
C VAL A 362 -10.94 -7.65 8.31
N GLY A 363 -9.84 -7.29 8.98
CA GLY A 363 -9.07 -8.22 9.82
C GLY A 363 -8.38 -9.31 9.01
N LEU A 364 -8.14 -9.12 7.71
CA LEU A 364 -7.39 -10.06 6.90
C LEU A 364 -5.92 -10.06 7.34
N GLU A 365 -5.44 -11.22 7.77
CA GLU A 365 -4.02 -11.48 7.98
C GLU A 365 -3.42 -12.11 6.72
N TYR A 366 -2.29 -11.58 6.27
CA TYR A 366 -1.59 -12.08 5.10
C TYR A 366 -0.08 -11.82 5.24
N LYS A 367 0.72 -12.52 4.44
CA LYS A 367 2.17 -12.39 4.46
C LYS A 367 2.71 -12.37 3.04
N GLY A 368 3.33 -11.25 2.67
CA GLY A 368 4.14 -11.14 1.46
C GLY A 368 5.58 -11.61 1.70
N PHE A 369 6.53 -10.84 1.19
CA PHE A 369 7.98 -11.08 1.34
C PHE A 369 8.62 -10.24 2.45
N GLY A 370 7.95 -10.20 3.60
CA GLY A 370 8.35 -9.47 4.81
C GLY A 370 7.63 -10.05 6.03
N ARG A 371 7.42 -9.25 7.07
CA ARG A 371 6.61 -9.62 8.24
C ARG A 371 5.12 -9.72 7.88
N PRO A 372 4.31 -10.43 8.70
CA PRO A 372 2.87 -10.48 8.51
C PRO A 372 2.22 -9.10 8.61
N LEU A 373 1.15 -8.91 7.84
CA LEU A 373 0.33 -7.71 7.81
C LEU A 373 -1.09 -8.05 8.27
N VAL A 374 -1.79 -7.05 8.79
CA VAL A 374 -3.23 -7.12 9.07
C VAL A 374 -3.94 -5.90 8.50
N ILE A 375 -5.01 -6.14 7.74
CA ILE A 375 -5.91 -5.08 7.27
C ILE A 375 -6.88 -4.72 8.39
N ARG A 376 -6.88 -3.46 8.81
CA ARG A 376 -7.77 -2.97 9.86
C ARG A 376 -9.18 -2.71 9.34
N GLU A 377 -10.08 -2.34 10.25
CA GLU A 377 -11.47 -2.01 9.95
C GLU A 377 -11.67 -0.74 9.09
N ASP A 378 -10.66 0.12 8.98
CA ASP A 378 -10.62 1.26 8.04
C ASP A 378 -10.07 0.87 6.66
N GLY A 379 -9.77 -0.41 6.44
CA GLY A 379 -9.19 -0.91 5.20
C GLY A 379 -7.69 -0.65 5.04
N GLN A 380 -7.00 -0.10 6.05
CA GLN A 380 -5.55 0.14 6.02
C GLN A 380 -4.79 -1.08 6.56
N ALA A 381 -3.83 -1.60 5.79
CA ALA A 381 -2.87 -2.58 6.31
C ALA A 381 -1.88 -1.94 7.29
N VAL A 382 -1.58 -2.65 8.39
CA VAL A 382 -0.47 -2.31 9.28
C VAL A 382 0.76 -3.09 8.84
N GLU A 383 1.85 -2.36 8.60
CA GLU A 383 3.07 -2.93 8.03
C GLU A 383 4.32 -2.45 8.77
N ALA A 384 5.23 -3.39 9.03
CA ALA A 384 6.54 -3.10 9.60
C ALA A 384 7.40 -2.24 8.65
N GLN A 385 8.37 -1.51 9.19
CA GLN A 385 9.18 -0.57 8.41
C GLN A 385 10.66 -0.88 8.57
N LEU A 386 11.37 -1.11 7.46
CA LEU A 386 12.82 -1.34 7.45
C LEU A 386 13.57 -0.04 7.17
N VAL A 387 14.50 0.29 8.06
CA VAL A 387 15.43 1.42 7.91
C VAL A 387 16.84 0.93 8.19
N GLY A 388 17.83 1.41 7.46
CA GLY A 388 19.23 1.13 7.77
C GLY A 388 20.16 2.19 7.21
N THR A 389 21.43 1.84 7.10
CA THR A 389 22.46 2.69 6.48
C THR A 389 23.11 2.02 5.29
N THR A 390 23.49 2.81 4.29
CA THR A 390 24.21 2.29 3.13
C THR A 390 25.58 1.75 3.52
N ALA A 391 25.95 0.59 2.97
CA ALA A 391 27.28 -0.01 3.15
C ALA A 391 27.77 -0.63 1.84
N LYS A 392 29.10 -0.80 1.70
CA LYS A 392 29.66 -1.63 0.64
C LYS A 392 29.57 -3.11 1.00
N ALA A 393 29.33 -3.94 -0.01
CA ALA A 393 29.46 -5.39 0.07
C ALA A 393 30.13 -5.90 -1.20
N GLU A 394 31.11 -6.80 -1.08
CA GLU A 394 31.89 -7.28 -2.23
C GLU A 394 31.03 -7.97 -3.30
N ALA A 395 29.92 -8.57 -2.90
CA ALA A 395 28.99 -9.26 -3.79
C ALA A 395 28.18 -8.32 -4.71
N TYR A 396 28.16 -7.01 -4.44
CA TYR A 396 27.31 -6.05 -5.14
C TYR A 396 28.12 -4.85 -5.65
N PRO A 397 27.94 -4.42 -6.93
CA PRO A 397 28.61 -3.25 -7.48
C PRO A 397 27.98 -1.92 -7.06
N PHE A 398 27.11 -1.93 -6.04
CA PHE A 398 26.35 -0.79 -5.53
C PHE A 398 26.21 -0.90 -4.01
N LYS A 399 25.74 0.16 -3.35
CA LYS A 399 25.54 0.14 -1.90
C LYS A 399 24.35 -0.72 -1.51
N ILE A 400 24.53 -1.55 -0.49
CA ILE A 400 23.47 -2.32 0.15
C ILE A 400 22.97 -1.61 1.41
N ILE A 401 21.92 -2.13 2.04
CA ILE A 401 21.45 -1.68 3.35
C ILE A 401 22.07 -2.57 4.44
N ASP A 402 22.71 -1.94 5.40
CA ASP A 402 23.31 -2.55 6.60
C ASP A 402 22.83 -1.80 7.86
N LYS A 403 23.15 -2.30 9.05
CA LYS A 403 22.68 -1.74 10.34
C LYS A 403 21.17 -1.49 10.34
N MET A 404 20.45 -2.48 9.83
CA MET A 404 19.02 -2.44 9.62
C MET A 404 18.29 -2.50 10.97
N GLU A 405 17.19 -1.78 11.08
CA GLU A 405 16.19 -1.93 12.12
C GLU A 405 14.81 -2.10 11.46
N ILE A 406 14.07 -3.10 11.90
CA ILE A 406 12.67 -3.30 11.51
C ILE A 406 11.77 -2.85 12.66
N TYR A 407 11.02 -1.77 12.43
CA TYR A 407 10.06 -1.21 13.38
C TYR A 407 8.69 -1.85 13.19
N ASP A 408 8.01 -2.16 14.31
CA ASP A 408 6.63 -2.63 14.27
C ASP A 408 5.70 -1.51 13.77
N GLY A 409 4.88 -1.81 12.76
CA GLY A 409 3.96 -0.84 12.16
C GLY A 409 2.92 -0.30 13.13
N ALA A 410 2.39 -1.13 14.04
CA ALA A 410 1.29 -0.74 14.91
C ALA A 410 1.65 0.42 15.84
N GLY A 411 2.93 0.55 16.21
CA GLY A 411 3.42 1.64 17.06
C GLY A 411 3.53 3.00 16.37
N ILE A 412 3.54 3.02 15.03
CA ILE A 412 3.82 4.17 14.16
C ILE A 412 2.77 4.37 13.05
N THR A 413 1.66 3.65 13.09
CA THR A 413 0.47 3.93 12.28
C THR A 413 -0.58 4.63 13.13
N ALA A 414 -1.22 5.68 12.61
CA ALA A 414 -2.29 6.37 13.31
C ALA A 414 -3.42 5.40 13.68
N PRO A 415 -4.04 5.52 14.87
CA PRO A 415 -5.20 4.74 15.25
C PRO A 415 -6.35 4.92 14.25
N VAL A 416 -7.23 3.91 14.16
CA VAL A 416 -8.41 3.97 13.28
C VAL A 416 -9.26 5.19 13.61
N GLY A 417 -9.61 5.96 12.57
CA GLY A 417 -10.44 7.16 12.70
C GLY A 417 -9.72 8.40 13.23
N GLU A 418 -8.40 8.34 13.45
CA GLU A 418 -7.59 9.50 13.77
C GLU A 418 -6.86 10.04 12.53
N ASN A 419 -6.79 11.37 12.43
CA ASN A 419 -5.94 12.00 11.43
C ASN A 419 -4.46 11.90 11.86
N SER A 420 -3.58 11.43 10.99
CA SER A 420 -2.16 11.23 11.28
C SER A 420 -1.47 12.48 11.80
N ILE A 421 -1.76 13.66 11.26
CA ILE A 421 -1.11 14.91 11.69
C ILE A 421 -1.60 15.32 13.08
N GLU A 422 -2.91 15.24 13.34
CA GLU A 422 -3.47 15.54 14.66
C GLU A 422 -2.99 14.54 15.71
N TRP A 423 -2.93 13.24 15.36
CA TRP A 423 -2.38 12.20 16.20
C TRP A 423 -0.92 12.47 16.57
N ILE A 424 -0.07 12.80 15.58
CA ILE A 424 1.35 13.09 15.82
C ILE A 424 1.54 14.30 16.75
N LYS A 425 0.69 15.33 16.65
CA LYS A 425 0.76 16.51 17.55
C LYS A 425 0.56 16.15 19.02
N THR A 426 -0.07 15.01 19.32
CA THR A 426 -0.27 14.54 20.70
C THR A 426 0.92 13.77 21.28
N PHE A 427 1.95 13.50 20.47
CA PHE A 427 3.08 12.67 20.89
C PHE A 427 3.83 13.26 22.09
N PRO A 428 4.09 12.47 23.16
CA PRO A 428 5.08 12.85 24.15
C PRO A 428 6.48 12.92 23.51
N ALA A 429 7.41 13.62 24.18
CA ALA A 429 8.76 13.90 23.67
C ALA A 429 9.63 12.65 23.44
N ASP A 430 9.23 11.49 23.96
CA ASP A 430 9.90 10.20 23.81
C ASP A 430 9.11 9.19 22.97
N LYS A 431 7.98 9.57 22.36
CA LYS A 431 7.13 8.67 21.58
C LYS A 431 7.86 7.95 20.44
N LEU A 432 8.83 8.58 19.80
CA LEU A 432 9.63 7.97 18.73
C LEU A 432 10.96 7.36 19.21
N LYS A 433 11.19 7.26 20.52
CA LYS A 433 12.23 6.39 21.08
C LYS A 433 11.74 4.94 21.12
N ILE A 434 11.40 4.43 19.94
CA ILE A 434 10.91 3.06 19.73
C ILE A 434 12.07 2.15 19.36
N ASP A 435 12.04 0.92 19.85
CA ASP A 435 13.02 -0.09 19.50
C ASP A 435 12.60 -0.82 18.24
N GLY A 436 13.47 -0.84 17.22
CA GLY A 436 13.37 -1.76 16.09
C GLY A 436 14.17 -3.04 16.35
N THR A 437 13.82 -4.12 15.66
CA THR A 437 14.64 -5.34 15.69
C THR A 437 15.88 -5.13 14.82
N SER A 438 17.07 -5.17 15.43
CA SER A 438 18.33 -4.84 14.75
C SER A 438 18.95 -6.01 14.00
N TYR A 439 19.49 -5.73 12.82
CA TYR A 439 20.16 -6.66 11.94
C TYR A 439 21.39 -6.01 11.31
N ASN A 440 22.38 -6.82 10.97
CA ASN A 440 23.50 -6.41 10.11
C ASN A 440 23.49 -7.31 8.87
N HIS A 441 23.99 -6.78 7.77
CA HIS A 441 24.33 -7.59 6.61
C HIS A 441 25.38 -8.63 7.04
N LYS A 442 25.19 -9.88 6.58
CA LYS A 442 26.02 -11.02 6.96
C LYS A 442 27.17 -11.23 6.00
#